data_AF-A0A5M9ZKR0-F1
#
_entry.id   AF-A0A5M9ZKR0-F1
#
_cell.length_a   1.000
_cell.length_b   1.000
_cell.length_c   1.000
_cell.angle_alpha   90.00
_cell.angle_beta   90.00
_cell.angle_gamma   90.00
#
_symmetry.space_group_name_H-M   'P 1'
#
loop_
_entity.id
_entity.type
_entity.pdbx_description
1 polymer ?
#
loop_
_entity_poly.entity_id
_entity_poly.type
_entity_poly.pdbx_seq_one_letter_code
_entity_poly.pdbx_strand_id
1 'polypeptide(L)'
;MSPKTPTLAAVAAEYLKAHHVERQSQALRGDRPVELTVIQNKWAARAGREPLDVDHAPEAVIRAVETTREGRRLFARARESAHVVVYPLREAIR
;
A
#
# COMPACT_ATOMS: atom_id res chain seq x y z
N MET A 1 5.99 7.88 -25.17
CA MET A 1 5.70 6.77 -24.22
C MET A 1 4.59 7.25 -23.29
N SER A 2 3.37 6.71 -23.40
CA SER A 2 2.32 6.98 -22.41
C SER A 2 2.81 6.50 -21.04
N PRO A 3 2.65 7.30 -19.96
CA PRO A 3 3.02 6.83 -18.64
C PRO A 3 2.21 5.56 -18.33
N LYS A 4 2.91 4.46 -18.05
CA LYS A 4 2.27 3.21 -17.65
C LYS A 4 1.47 3.46 -16.38
N THR A 5 0.17 3.20 -16.39
CA THR A 5 -0.69 3.32 -15.20
C THR A 5 -0.06 2.53 -14.05
N PRO A 6 0.19 3.16 -12.88
CA PRO A 6 0.83 2.48 -11.76
C PRO A 6 -0.12 1.43 -11.15
N THR A 7 0.46 0.37 -10.57
CA THR A 7 -0.31 -0.61 -9.79
C THR A 7 -0.66 -0.04 -8.42
N LEU A 8 -1.70 -0.57 -7.78
CA LEU A 8 -2.10 -0.14 -6.44
C LEU A 8 -0.97 -0.36 -5.41
N ALA A 9 -0.23 -1.47 -5.52
CA ALA A 9 0.93 -1.74 -4.67
C ALA A 9 2.07 -0.72 -4.89
N ALA A 10 2.30 -0.28 -6.13
CA ALA A 10 3.30 0.76 -6.41
C ALA A 10 2.90 2.09 -5.78
N VAL A 11 1.63 2.49 -5.90
CA VAL A 11 1.11 3.72 -5.26
C VAL A 11 1.22 3.65 -3.74
N ALA A 12 0.95 2.49 -3.12
CA ALA A 12 1.14 2.28 -1.69
C ALA A 12 2.61 2.48 -1.28
N ALA A 13 3.56 1.94 -2.05
CA ALA A 13 4.98 2.07 -1.75
C ALA A 13 5.46 3.52 -1.91
N GLU A 14 5.02 4.23 -2.95
CA GLU A 14 5.28 5.66 -3.15
C GLU A 14 4.72 6.50 -1.99
N TYR A 15 3.50 6.20 -1.55
CA TYR A 15 2.87 6.89 -0.43
C TYR A 15 3.72 6.76 0.84
N LEU A 16 4.13 5.54 1.22
CA LEU A 16 4.98 5.35 2.39
C LEU A 16 6.31 6.10 2.27
N LYS A 17 6.98 6.04 1.11
CA LYS A 17 8.25 6.74 0.88
C LYS A 17 8.11 8.25 1.02
N ALA A 18 6.97 8.82 0.64
CA ALA A 18 6.71 10.26 0.71
C ALA A 18 6.27 10.73 2.11
N HIS A 19 5.57 9.88 2.86
CA HIS A 19 4.91 10.27 4.11
C HIS A 19 5.59 9.73 5.38
N HIS A 20 6.48 8.74 5.27
CA HIS A 20 7.18 8.12 6.40
C HIS A 20 8.69 8.32 6.24
N VAL A 21 9.25 9.22 7.06
CA VAL A 21 10.62 9.74 6.91
C VAL A 21 11.69 8.81 7.52
N GLU A 22 11.36 8.06 8.58
CA GLU A 22 12.31 7.15 9.22
C GLU A 22 12.27 5.76 8.59
N ARG A 23 13.44 5.13 8.34
CA ARG A 23 13.55 3.74 7.82
C ARG A 23 12.72 2.74 8.64
N GLN A 24 12.66 2.93 9.95
CA GLN A 24 11.90 2.07 10.87
C GLN A 24 10.38 2.24 10.75
N SER A 25 9.92 3.32 10.12
CA SER A 25 8.50 3.67 9.96
C SER A 25 7.94 3.39 8.57
N GLN A 26 8.69 2.77 7.64
CA GLN A 26 8.26 2.50 6.27
C GLN A 26 7.42 1.21 6.13
N ALA A 27 6.34 1.12 6.91
CA ALA A 27 5.42 -0.01 6.85
C ALA A 27 3.98 0.46 6.67
N LEU A 28 3.29 -0.19 5.72
CA LEU A 28 1.84 -0.06 5.62
C LEU A 28 1.23 -0.87 6.75
N ARG A 29 0.31 -0.30 7.53
CA ARG A 29 -0.40 -1.06 8.58
C ARG A 29 -1.81 -1.41 8.12
N GLY A 30 -2.19 -2.68 8.26
CA GLY A 30 -3.51 -3.17 7.84
C GLY A 30 -4.67 -2.64 8.69
N ASP A 31 -4.38 -2.04 9.84
CA ASP A 31 -5.35 -1.49 10.80
C ASP A 31 -5.62 0.02 10.61
N ARG A 32 -5.17 0.61 9.50
CA ARG A 32 -5.31 2.05 9.21
C ARG A 32 -6.24 2.32 8.02
N PRO A 33 -7.57 2.23 8.20
CA PRO A 33 -8.52 2.29 7.10
C PRO A 33 -8.50 3.62 6.34
N VAL A 34 -8.31 4.75 7.04
CA VAL A 34 -8.21 6.08 6.41
C VAL A 34 -6.97 6.18 5.50
N GLU A 35 -5.82 5.72 5.99
CA GLU A 35 -4.57 5.72 5.22
C GLU A 35 -4.69 4.86 3.95
N LEU A 36 -5.24 3.66 4.10
CA LEU A 36 -5.47 2.73 2.99
C LEU A 36 -6.47 3.31 1.97
N THR A 37 -7.49 4.02 2.43
CA THR A 37 -8.47 4.69 1.56
C THR A 37 -7.82 5.80 0.74
N VAL A 38 -6.95 6.60 1.35
CA VAL A 38 -6.18 7.63 0.63
C VAL A 38 -5.29 7.01 -0.47
N ILE A 39 -4.63 5.89 -0.18
CA ILE A 39 -3.79 5.17 -1.15
C ILE A 39 -4.63 4.66 -2.33
N GLN A 40 -5.78 4.03 -2.04
CA GLN A 40 -6.68 3.52 -3.08
C GLN A 40 -7.21 4.65 -3.95
N ASN A 41 -7.67 5.76 -3.36
CA ASN A 41 -8.21 6.90 -4.11
C ASN A 41 -7.14 7.58 -4.97
N LYS A 42 -5.90 7.68 -4.49
CA LYS A 42 -4.76 8.17 -5.29
C LYS A 42 -4.49 7.27 -6.49
N TRP A 43 -4.56 5.95 -6.31
CA TRP A 43 -4.41 5.01 -7.43
C TRP A 43 -5.58 5.14 -8.41
N ALA A 44 -6.82 5.21 -7.93
CA ALA A 44 -8.02 5.30 -8.76
C ALA A 44 -7.97 6.54 -9.68
N ALA A 45 -7.60 7.70 -9.14
CA ALA A 45 -7.40 8.92 -9.90
C ALA A 45 -6.36 8.77 -11.02
N ARG A 46 -5.24 8.08 -10.75
CA ARG A 46 -4.18 7.83 -11.75
C ARG A 46 -4.56 6.77 -12.78
N ALA A 47 -5.47 5.87 -12.42
CA ALA A 47 -5.93 4.77 -13.27
C ALA A 47 -7.21 5.07 -14.05
N GLY A 48 -7.82 6.24 -13.86
CA GLY A 48 -9.13 6.57 -14.43
C GLY A 48 -10.23 5.64 -13.92
N ARG A 49 -10.15 5.25 -12.64
CA ARG A 49 -11.12 4.39 -11.96
C ARG A 49 -11.86 5.19 -10.89
N GLU A 50 -13.03 4.69 -10.49
CA GLU A 50 -13.76 5.27 -9.37
C GLU A 50 -13.05 5.01 -8.04
N PRO A 51 -13.02 6.01 -7.13
CA PRO A 51 -12.55 5.82 -5.76
C PRO A 51 -13.46 4.86 -5.00
N LEU A 52 -12.90 4.15 -4.03
CA LEU A 52 -13.65 3.32 -3.10
C LEU A 52 -13.84 4.08 -1.77
N ASP A 53 -14.88 3.68 -1.04
CA ASP A 53 -15.11 4.16 0.32
C ASP A 53 -14.19 3.46 1.33
N VAL A 54 -14.32 3.87 2.59
CA VAL A 54 -13.53 3.36 3.71
C VAL A 54 -13.81 1.90 4.05
N ASP A 55 -14.95 1.36 3.63
CA ASP A 55 -15.34 -0.01 3.92
C ASP A 55 -14.68 -1.00 2.95
N HIS A 56 -14.43 -0.58 1.69
CA HIS A 56 -13.90 -1.44 0.64
C HIS A 56 -12.43 -1.15 0.28
N ALA A 57 -12.00 0.12 0.38
CA ALA A 57 -10.65 0.50 0.00
C ALA A 57 -9.54 -0.23 0.77
N PRO A 58 -9.64 -0.46 2.10
CA PRO A 58 -8.64 -1.19 2.85
C PRO A 58 -8.37 -2.59 2.29
N GLU A 59 -9.43 -3.37 2.07
CA GLU A 59 -9.30 -4.73 1.53
C GLU A 59 -8.63 -4.73 0.15
N ALA A 60 -9.01 -3.80 -0.72
CA ALA A 60 -8.44 -3.68 -2.06
C ALA A 60 -6.92 -3.44 -2.02
N VAL A 61 -6.46 -2.54 -1.14
CA VAL A 61 -5.02 -2.26 -0.98
C VAL A 61 -4.28 -3.48 -0.44
N ILE A 62 -4.79 -4.10 0.63
CA ILE A 62 -4.14 -5.25 1.26
C ILE A 62 -4.08 -6.43 0.29
N ARG A 63 -5.18 -6.72 -0.40
CA ARG A 63 -5.22 -7.76 -1.43
C ARG A 63 -4.20 -7.47 -2.53
N ALA A 64 -4.08 -6.23 -3.01
CA ALA A 64 -3.09 -5.88 -4.02
C ALA A 64 -1.65 -6.10 -3.54
N VAL A 65 -1.34 -5.77 -2.29
CA VAL A 65 -0.03 -6.01 -1.67
C VAL A 65 0.27 -7.51 -1.54
N GLU A 66 -0.71 -8.32 -1.10
CA GLU A 66 -0.48 -9.74 -0.80
C GLU A 66 -0.54 -10.66 -2.03
N THR A 67 -1.36 -10.33 -3.02
CA THR A 67 -1.69 -11.27 -4.12
C THR A 67 -0.97 -10.98 -5.42
N THR A 68 -0.47 -9.76 -5.62
CA THR A 68 0.19 -9.39 -6.89
C THR A 68 1.69 -9.67 -6.84
N ARG A 69 2.29 -9.97 -8.00
CA ARG A 69 3.75 -10.12 -8.13
C ARG A 69 4.50 -8.87 -7.67
N GLU A 70 3.96 -7.70 -8.02
CA GLU A 70 4.56 -6.41 -7.68
C GLU A 70 4.45 -6.11 -6.18
N GLY A 71 3.30 -6.39 -5.56
CA GLY A 71 3.11 -6.29 -4.12
C GLY A 71 4.11 -7.15 -3.34
N ARG A 72 4.23 -8.43 -3.70
CA ARG A 72 5.21 -9.35 -3.07
C ARG A 72 6.66 -8.94 -3.27
N ARG A 73 6.97 -8.26 -4.39
CA ARG A 73 8.30 -7.70 -4.70
C ARG A 73 8.63 -6.49 -3.84
N LEU A 74 7.66 -5.63 -3.57
CA LEU A 74 7.85 -4.37 -2.85
C LEU A 74 7.76 -4.53 -1.34
N PHE A 75 6.85 -5.39 -0.87
CA PHE A 75 6.50 -5.52 0.54
C PHE A 75 6.89 -6.88 1.10
N ALA A 76 7.35 -6.89 2.35
CA ALA A 76 7.33 -8.06 3.20
C ALA A 76 6.02 -8.06 4.01
N ARG A 77 5.70 -9.19 4.64
CA ARG A 77 4.56 -9.32 5.55
C ARG A 77 5.10 -9.68 6.92
N ALA A 78 4.82 -8.84 7.91
CA ALA A 78 5.22 -9.06 9.28
C ALA A 78 4.00 -8.94 10.20
N ARG A 79 3.97 -9.76 11.24
CA ARG A 79 2.93 -9.69 12.26
C ARG A 79 3.48 -8.90 13.44
N GLU A 80 2.85 -7.77 13.75
CA GLU A 80 3.26 -6.92 14.87
C GLU A 80 2.56 -7.35 16.16
N SER A 81 1.30 -7.76 16.07
CA SER A 81 0.52 -8.27 17.21
C SER A 81 -0.48 -9.35 16.79
N ALA A 82 -1.28 -9.87 17.73
CA ALA A 82 -2.32 -10.85 17.44
C ALA A 82 -3.29 -10.39 16.33
N HIS A 83 -3.52 -9.08 16.18
CA HIS A 83 -4.50 -8.53 15.23
C HIS A 83 -3.91 -7.56 14.20
N VAL A 84 -2.65 -7.14 14.35
CA VAL A 84 -2.03 -6.16 13.46
C VAL A 84 -1.00 -6.85 12.55
N VAL A 85 -1.29 -6.80 11.25
CA VAL A 85 -0.34 -7.14 10.18
C VAL A 85 0.21 -5.85 9.61
N VAL A 86 1.54 -5.80 9.51
CA VAL A 86 2.25 -4.70 8.88
C VAL A 86 2.99 -5.20 7.64
N TYR A 87 3.10 -4.32 6.66
CA TYR A 87 3.72 -4.59 5.38
C TYR A 87 4.89 -3.62 5.21
N PRO A 88 6.06 -3.93 5.78
CA PRO A 88 7.26 -3.12 5.60
C PRO A 88 7.75 -3.18 4.16
N LEU A 89 8.27 -2.06 3.67
CA LEU A 89 9.00 -2.04 2.40
C LEU A 89 10.25 -2.92 2.51
N ARG A 90 10.48 -3.81 1.54
CA ARG A 90 11.64 -4.70 1.55
C ARG A 90 12.98 -3.96 1.49
N GLU A 91 12.99 -2.78 0.87
CA GLU A 91 14.16 -1.90 0.81
C GLU A 91 14.54 -1.34 2.19
N ALA A 92 13.59 -1.25 3.14
CA ALA A 92 13.82 -0.74 4.48
C ALA A 92 14.33 -1.80 5.48
N ILE A 93 14.34 -3.08 5.10
CA ILE A 93 14.75 -4.22 5.95
C ILE A 93 16.25 -4.56 5.75
N ARG A 94 16.94 -3.87 4.83
CA ARG A 94 18.36 -4.10 4.52
C ARG A 94 19.31 -3.29 5.39
#